data_AF-A0A644SUN9-F1
#
_entry.id   AF-A0A644SUN9-F1
#
_cell.length_a   1.000
_cell.length_b   1.000
_cell.length_c   1.000
_cell.angle_alpha   90.00
_cell.angle_beta   90.00
_cell.angle_gamma   90.00
#
_symmetry.space_group_name_H-M   'P 1'
#
loop_
_entity.id
_entity.type
_entity.pdbx_description
1 polymer ?
#
loop_
_entity_poly.entity_id
_entity_poly.type
_entity_poly.pdbx_seq_one_letter_code
_entity_poly.pdbx_strand_id
1 'polypeptide(L)'
;MFSIFDYDLEQALDIIKNCGDIRIIDHVLNNWFHRSIDFNYIEKCICNKIPLGITKTRENRFKLIYPDKNKTMHDLYIIIEITDNREIEVVTAYPFKEDRRLRERETQ
;
A
#
# COMPACT_ATOMS: atom_id res chain seq x y z
N MET A 1 -22.93 2.65 16.34
CA MET A 1 -21.58 2.08 16.51
C MET A 1 -21.29 1.37 15.20
N PHE A 2 -20.48 1.94 14.31
CA PHE A 2 -20.10 1.26 13.07
C PHE A 2 -19.07 0.19 13.45
N SER A 3 -19.40 -1.08 13.24
CA SER A 3 -18.48 -2.19 13.46
C SER A 3 -17.54 -2.22 12.26
N ILE A 4 -16.25 -2.01 12.48
CA ILE A 4 -15.24 -2.18 11.42
C ILE A 4 -15.04 -3.68 11.23
N PHE A 5 -15.16 -4.18 9.99
CA PHE A 5 -14.90 -5.58 9.71
C PHE A 5 -13.42 -5.93 9.88
N ASP A 6 -13.15 -7.01 10.60
CA ASP A 6 -11.78 -7.49 10.84
C ASP A 6 -11.36 -8.45 9.72
N TYR A 7 -10.56 -7.96 8.76
CA TYR A 7 -10.11 -8.73 7.62
C TYR A 7 -8.78 -9.43 7.92
N ASP A 8 -8.65 -10.71 7.60
CA ASP A 8 -7.34 -11.37 7.62
C ASP A 8 -6.51 -11.04 6.35
N LEU A 9 -5.27 -11.52 6.30
CA LEU A 9 -4.37 -11.27 5.17
C LEU A 9 -4.85 -11.95 3.87
N GLU A 10 -5.48 -13.11 3.96
CA GLU A 10 -5.94 -13.86 2.79
C GLU A 10 -7.15 -13.15 2.16
N GLN A 11 -8.09 -12.72 2.98
CA GLN A 11 -9.24 -11.91 2.58
C GLN A 11 -8.79 -10.58 1.97
N ALA A 12 -7.83 -9.89 2.60
CA ALA A 12 -7.29 -8.65 2.06
C ALA A 12 -6.63 -8.86 0.69
N LEU A 13 -5.85 -9.92 0.51
CA LEU A 13 -5.23 -10.25 -0.77
C LEU A 13 -6.24 -10.60 -1.84
N ASP A 14 -7.32 -11.31 -1.52
CA ASP A 14 -8.41 -11.59 -2.45
C ASP A 14 -9.09 -10.30 -2.92
N ILE A 15 -9.38 -9.38 -2.01
CA ILE A 15 -9.98 -8.08 -2.32
C ILE A 15 -9.05 -7.24 -3.20
N ILE A 16 -7.75 -7.19 -2.88
CA ILE A 16 -6.75 -6.48 -3.68
C ILE A 16 -6.60 -7.09 -5.08
N LYS A 17 -6.62 -8.43 -5.20
CA LYS A 17 -6.54 -9.11 -6.51
C LYS A 17 -7.74 -8.82 -7.40
N ASN A 18 -8.93 -8.71 -6.81
CA ASN A 18 -10.16 -8.37 -7.50
C ASN A 18 -10.40 -6.85 -7.55
N CYS A 19 -9.30 -6.06 -7.51
CA CYS A 19 -9.28 -4.60 -7.44
C CYS A 19 -10.43 -3.94 -8.21
N GLY A 20 -11.37 -3.33 -7.48
CA GLY A 20 -12.39 -2.44 -8.03
C GLY A 20 -11.90 -0.98 -8.02
N ASP A 21 -12.84 -0.03 -8.00
CA ASP A 21 -12.50 1.38 -7.90
C ASP A 21 -11.74 1.68 -6.60
N ILE A 22 -10.55 2.26 -6.73
CA ILE A 22 -9.75 2.71 -5.58
C ILE A 22 -10.20 4.12 -5.20
N ARG A 23 -10.58 4.29 -3.94
CA ARG A 23 -10.86 5.61 -3.38
C ARG A 23 -9.61 6.17 -2.70
N ILE A 24 -9.36 7.45 -2.94
CA ILE A 24 -8.28 8.18 -2.28
C ILE A 24 -8.95 9.19 -1.35
N ILE A 25 -8.63 9.12 -0.07
CA ILE A 25 -9.23 10.01 0.93
C ILE A 25 -8.71 11.44 0.70
N ASP A 26 -9.59 12.44 0.58
CA ASP A 26 -9.25 13.82 0.19
C ASP A 26 -8.15 14.48 1.04
N HIS A 27 -8.06 14.16 2.33
CA HIS A 27 -7.04 14.72 3.23
C HIS A 27 -5.61 14.29 2.85
N VAL A 28 -5.47 13.23 2.05
CA VAL A 28 -4.21 12.65 1.61
C VAL A 28 -3.66 13.37 0.37
N LEU A 29 -4.55 13.87 -0.50
CA LEU A 29 -4.19 14.58 -1.74
C LEU A 29 -3.31 15.81 -1.49
N ASN A 30 -3.59 16.58 -0.44
CA ASN A 30 -2.84 17.79 -0.09
C ASN A 30 -1.40 17.50 0.36
N ASN A 31 -1.16 16.36 1.02
CA ASN A 31 0.18 15.96 1.47
C ASN A 31 0.97 15.22 0.37
N TRP A 32 0.29 14.60 -0.59
CA TRP A 32 0.94 13.86 -1.68
C TRP A 32 1.45 14.76 -2.80
N PHE A 33 0.78 15.87 -3.09
CA PHE A 33 1.29 16.89 -4.03
C PHE A 33 2.68 17.39 -3.64
N HIS A 34 2.91 17.62 -2.34
CA HIS A 34 4.21 18.06 -1.83
C HIS A 34 5.30 16.97 -1.89
N ARG A 35 4.91 15.69 -2.04
CA ARG A 35 5.82 14.54 -2.00
C ARG A 35 6.10 13.93 -3.38
N SER A 36 5.56 14.51 -4.46
CA SER A 36 5.71 14.03 -5.85
C SER A 36 5.37 12.54 -6.01
N ILE A 37 4.33 12.08 -5.32
CA ILE A 37 3.88 10.70 -5.39
C ILE A 37 3.00 10.54 -6.63
N ASP A 38 3.35 9.59 -7.50
CA ASP A 38 2.63 9.32 -8.75
C ASP A 38 1.38 8.46 -8.49
N PHE A 39 0.22 9.08 -8.58
CA PHE A 39 -1.08 8.44 -8.36
C PHE A 39 -1.33 7.25 -9.30
N ASN A 40 -1.01 7.42 -10.58
CA ASN A 40 -1.16 6.36 -11.58
C ASN A 40 -0.25 5.17 -11.24
N TYR A 41 0.88 5.44 -10.59
CA TYR A 41 1.76 4.37 -10.10
C TYR A 41 1.16 3.62 -8.90
N ILE A 42 0.52 4.32 -7.96
CA ILE A 42 -0.16 3.70 -6.82
C ILE A 42 -1.30 2.80 -7.28
N GLU A 43 -2.18 3.31 -8.14
CA GLU A 43 -3.29 2.55 -8.71
C GLU A 43 -2.77 1.29 -9.42
N LYS A 44 -1.75 1.45 -10.28
CA LYS A 44 -1.09 0.33 -10.95
C LYS A 44 -0.46 -0.66 -9.97
N CYS A 45 0.11 -0.19 -8.86
CA CYS A 45 0.67 -1.07 -7.84
C CYS A 45 -0.43 -1.92 -7.19
N ILE A 46 -1.53 -1.31 -6.78
CA ILE A 46 -2.62 -2.01 -6.09
C ILE A 46 -3.34 -2.97 -7.04
N CYS A 47 -3.72 -2.52 -8.24
CA CYS A 47 -4.57 -3.32 -9.13
C CYS A 47 -3.79 -4.24 -10.08
N ASN A 48 -2.52 -3.96 -10.40
CA ASN A 48 -1.80 -4.69 -11.47
C ASN A 48 -0.46 -5.28 -11.02
N LYS A 49 -0.02 -5.08 -9.78
CA LYS A 49 1.24 -5.64 -9.30
C LYS A 49 1.06 -6.47 -8.04
N ILE A 50 1.91 -7.47 -7.92
CA ILE A 50 2.03 -8.25 -6.69
C ILE A 50 2.90 -7.44 -5.72
N PRO A 51 2.44 -7.17 -4.48
CA PRO A 51 3.27 -6.51 -3.48
C PRO A 51 4.45 -7.41 -3.07
N LEU A 52 5.58 -6.79 -2.76
CA LEU A 52 6.75 -7.46 -2.16
C LEU A 52 6.43 -8.01 -0.77
N GLY A 53 5.49 -7.36 -0.08
CA GLY A 53 5.01 -7.78 1.22
C GLY A 53 3.70 -7.07 1.58
N ILE A 54 2.91 -7.75 2.42
CA ILE A 54 1.70 -7.21 3.02
C ILE A 54 1.77 -7.42 4.53
N THR A 55 1.33 -6.44 5.31
CA THR A 55 1.27 -6.55 6.77
C THR A 55 -0.03 -5.94 7.26
N LYS A 56 -0.77 -6.67 8.09
CA LYS A 56 -1.94 -6.13 8.78
C LYS A 56 -1.47 -5.21 9.90
N THR A 57 -2.04 -4.01 9.95
CA THR A 57 -1.69 -2.98 10.94
C THR A 57 -2.82 -2.70 11.92
N ARG A 58 -4.08 -2.91 11.49
CA ARG A 58 -5.32 -2.86 12.28
C ARG A 58 -6.37 -3.77 11.64
N GLU A 59 -7.58 -3.79 12.20
CA GLU A 59 -8.69 -4.65 11.83
C GLU A 59 -8.93 -4.68 10.30
N ASN A 60 -9.05 -3.50 9.69
CA ASN A 60 -9.27 -3.35 8.25
C ASN A 60 -8.12 -2.64 7.52
N ARG A 61 -6.97 -2.44 8.18
CA ARG A 61 -5.87 -1.61 7.66
C ARG A 61 -4.63 -2.43 7.34
N PHE A 62 -4.13 -2.29 6.13
CA PHE A 62 -3.00 -3.04 5.61
C PHE A 62 -1.91 -2.12 5.08
N LYS A 63 -0.66 -2.52 5.29
CA LYS A 63 0.51 -1.94 4.66
C LYS A 63 0.94 -2.84 3.51
N LEU A 64 0.95 -2.28 2.31
CA LEU A 64 1.49 -2.89 1.11
C LEU A 64 2.87 -2.32 0.81
N ILE A 65 3.78 -3.20 0.39
CA ILE A 65 5.16 -2.84 0.05
C ILE A 65 5.36 -3.10 -1.43
N TYR A 66 5.79 -2.07 -2.17
CA TYR A 66 6.11 -2.14 -3.59
C TYR A 66 7.49 -1.55 -3.85
N PRO A 67 8.15 -1.86 -4.98
CA PRO A 67 9.34 -1.12 -5.37
C PRO A 67 8.96 0.34 -5.70
N ASP A 68 9.76 1.30 -5.25
CA ASP A 68 9.61 2.70 -5.65
C ASP A 68 9.94 2.88 -7.15
N LYS A 69 9.10 3.63 -7.88
CA LYS A 69 9.25 3.87 -9.32
C LYS A 69 10.54 4.63 -9.67
N ASN A 70 10.92 5.57 -8.81
CA ASN A 70 11.93 6.58 -9.08
C ASN A 70 13.26 6.27 -8.36
N LYS A 71 13.23 5.46 -7.30
CA LYS A 71 14.40 5.15 -6.50
C LYS A 71 14.54 3.64 -6.26
N THR A 72 15.41 2.99 -7.02
CA THR A 72 15.65 1.53 -6.97
C THR A 72 16.04 0.98 -5.59
N MET A 73 16.57 1.83 -4.71
CA MET A 73 16.93 1.48 -3.33
C MET A 73 15.85 1.79 -2.29
N HIS A 74 14.67 2.20 -2.71
CA HIS A 74 13.56 2.52 -1.81
C HIS A 74 12.37 1.64 -2.14
N ASP A 75 11.64 1.29 -1.11
CA ASP A 75 10.33 0.70 -1.24
C ASP A 75 9.27 1.79 -1.11
N LEU A 76 8.18 1.64 -1.82
CA LEU A 76 6.97 2.42 -1.65
C LEU A 76 6.06 1.69 -0.68
N TYR A 77 5.81 2.30 0.48
CA TYR A 77 4.81 1.83 1.41
C TYR A 77 3.48 2.49 1.07
N ILE A 78 2.45 1.67 0.90
CA ILE A 78 1.08 2.10 0.65
C ILE A 78 0.22 1.56 1.77
N ILE A 79 -0.40 2.45 2.54
CA ILE A 79 -1.34 2.09 3.61
C ILE A 79 -2.74 2.19 3.03
N ILE A 80 -3.46 1.08 3.08
CA ILE A 80 -4.85 0.98 2.65
C ILE A 80 -5.76 0.59 3.80
N GLU A 81 -7.00 0.99 3.70
CA GLU A 81 -8.12 0.47 4.47
C GLU A 81 -9.10 -0.22 3.54
N ILE A 82 -9.66 -1.33 4.01
CA ILE A 82 -10.73 -2.05 3.32
C ILE A 82 -12.03 -1.70 4.03
N THR A 83 -13.00 -1.17 3.30
CA THR A 83 -14.31 -0.86 3.87
C THR A 83 -15.13 -2.14 4.05
N ASP A 84 -16.21 -2.10 4.84
CA ASP A 84 -17.11 -3.25 5.00
C ASP A 84 -17.73 -3.71 3.67
N ASN A 85 -17.79 -2.79 2.68
CA ASN A 85 -18.23 -3.07 1.30
C ASN A 85 -17.12 -3.65 0.41
N ARG A 86 -15.95 -3.99 0.99
CA ARG A 86 -14.75 -4.47 0.29
C ARG A 86 -14.15 -3.46 -0.69
N GLU A 87 -14.39 -2.17 -0.49
CA GLU A 87 -13.76 -1.11 -1.27
C GLU A 87 -12.39 -0.77 -0.67
N ILE A 88 -11.43 -0.41 -1.53
CA ILE A 88 -10.06 -0.08 -1.10
C ILE A 88 -9.93 1.44 -1.00
N GLU A 89 -9.60 1.91 0.20
CA GLU A 89 -9.29 3.31 0.48
C GLU A 89 -7.80 3.49 0.75
N VAL A 90 -7.12 4.34 -0.03
CA VAL A 90 -5.71 4.64 0.22
C VAL A 90 -5.60 5.75 1.28
N VAL A 91 -5.04 5.38 2.43
CA VAL A 91 -4.88 6.28 3.59
C VAL A 91 -3.60 7.10 3.48
N THR A 92 -2.50 6.50 3.03
CA THR A 92 -1.25 7.23 2.82
C THR A 92 -0.27 6.40 2.01
N ALA A 93 0.65 7.06 1.32
CA ALA A 93 1.78 6.44 0.65
C ALA A 93 3.04 7.24 0.95
N TYR A 94 4.17 6.56 1.09
CA TYR A 94 5.45 7.21 1.26
C TYR A 94 6.60 6.29 0.86
N PRO A 95 7.69 6.86 0.30
CA PRO A 95 8.91 6.10 0.09
C PRO A 95 9.56 5.79 1.44
N PHE A 96 9.93 4.53 1.64
CA PHE A 96 10.73 4.06 2.73
C PHE A 96 12.09 3.63 2.19
N LYS A 97 13.15 4.24 2.70
CA LYS A 97 14.51 3.79 2.42
C LYS A 97 14.74 2.52 3.24
N GLU A 98 14.40 1.37 2.66
CA GLU A 98 14.93 0.12 3.18
C GLU A 98 16.43 0.12 2.87
N ASP A 99 17.29 -0.11 3.86
CA ASP A 99 18.72 -0.39 3.61
C ASP A 99 18.82 -1.77 2.93
N ARG A 100 18.36 -1.84 1.68
CA ARG A 100 18.30 -3.03 0.83
C ARG A 100 19.68 -3.70 0.67
N ARG A 101 20.77 -3.00 1.08
CA ARG A 101 22.18 -3.42 1.06
C ARG A 101 22.73 -4.12 2.30
N LEU A 102 22.00 -4.24 3.41
CA LEU A 102 22.51 -5.08 4.50
C LEU A 102 22.40 -6.58 4.17
N ARG A 103 21.48 -6.98 3.28
CA ARG A 103 21.39 -8.36 2.79
C ARG A 103 22.39 -8.74 1.69
N GLU A 104 22.90 -7.77 0.91
CA GLU A 104 24.00 -8.05 -0.04
C GLU A 104 25.39 -8.11 0.64
N ARG A 105 25.51 -7.68 1.91
CA ARG A 105 26.77 -7.73 2.68
C ARG A 105 26.98 -8.99 3.52
N GLU A 106 25.94 -9.78 3.77
CA GLU A 106 26.08 -11.05 4.51
C GLU A 106 26.34 -12.24 3.57
N THR A 107 26.48 -12.00 2.26
CA THR A 107 26.85 -13.03 1.26
C THR A 107 28.20 -12.72 0.60
N GLN A 108 29.16 -12.22 1.38
CA GLN A 108 30.60 -12.27 1.07
C GLN A 108 31.37 -12.92 2.21
#